data_AF-A0AAD7SPL7-F1
#
_entry.id   AF-A0AAD7SPL7-F1
#
_cell.length_a   1.000
_cell.length_b   1.000
_cell.length_c   1.000
_cell.angle_alpha   90.00
_cell.angle_beta   90.00
_cell.angle_gamma   90.00
#
_symmetry.space_group_name_H-M   'P 1'
#
loop_
_entity.id
_entity.type
_entity.pdbx_description
1 polymer ?
#
loop_
_entity_poly.entity_id
_entity_poly.type
_entity_poly.pdbx_seq_one_letter_code
_entity_poly.pdbx_strand_id
1 'polypeptide(L)'
;MDDSALQSTQSRKYSITSRLRVTEDQWHNSQNRFQCSVTFYNGKTNDFVSAAIQGDQRCRMTAEENKWSGNAAELSYILVLVKSALFGAFLTTFVFKLKGTGLAQFGN
;
A
#
# COMPACT_ATOMS: atom_id res chain seq x y z
N MET A 1 7.44 -14.93 -33.39
CA MET A 1 7.46 -16.24 -32.72
C MET A 1 8.86 -16.80 -32.96
N ASP A 2 9.54 -17.28 -31.93
CA ASP A 2 10.83 -17.95 -32.12
C ASP A 2 10.53 -19.39 -32.56
N ASP A 3 10.56 -19.63 -33.87
CA ASP A 3 10.11 -20.90 -34.49
C ASP A 3 11.14 -22.04 -34.37
N SER A 4 12.18 -21.91 -33.54
CA SER A 4 13.24 -22.93 -33.42
C SER A 4 13.66 -23.15 -31.97
N ALA A 5 13.58 -24.41 -31.52
CA ALA A 5 14.05 -24.81 -30.20
C ALA A 5 15.58 -24.69 -30.13
N LEU A 6 16.08 -23.98 -29.12
CA LEU A 6 17.52 -23.79 -28.94
C LEU A 6 18.11 -25.05 -28.30
N GLN A 7 19.07 -25.68 -28.98
CA GLN A 7 19.79 -26.82 -28.45
C GLN A 7 21.03 -26.36 -27.66
N SER A 8 21.12 -26.79 -26.40
CA SER A 8 22.31 -26.58 -25.58
C SER A 8 23.46 -27.47 -26.08
N THR A 9 24.58 -26.87 -26.46
CA THR A 9 25.78 -27.57 -26.95
C THR A 9 26.44 -28.45 -25.88
N GLN A 10 26.28 -28.10 -24.60
CA GLN A 10 26.87 -28.84 -23.47
C GLN A 10 26.01 -30.03 -23.04
N SER A 11 24.69 -29.85 -22.96
CA SER A 11 23.77 -30.86 -22.40
C SER A 11 22.97 -31.63 -23.44
N ARG A 12 23.04 -31.23 -24.73
CA ARG A 12 22.24 -31.77 -25.84
C ARG A 12 20.72 -31.71 -25.62
N LYS A 13 20.26 -30.86 -24.71
CA LYS A 13 18.83 -30.62 -24.43
C LYS A 13 18.30 -29.46 -25.27
N TYR A 14 17.01 -29.51 -25.58
CA TYR A 14 16.29 -28.43 -26.26
C TYR A 14 15.60 -27.52 -25.24
N SER A 15 15.55 -26.23 -25.56
CA SER A 15 14.78 -25.23 -24.82
C SER A 15 13.72 -24.61 -25.73
N ILE A 16 12.49 -24.53 -25.23
CA ILE A 16 11.35 -23.91 -25.90
C ILE A 16 10.85 -22.79 -24.99
N THR A 17 10.65 -21.59 -25.56
CA THR A 17 10.16 -20.42 -24.83
C THR A 17 8.82 -19.97 -25.41
N SER A 18 7.82 -19.78 -24.56
CA SER A 18 6.54 -19.18 -24.92
C SER A 18 6.37 -17.85 -24.21
N ARG A 19 5.91 -16.81 -24.93
CA ARG A 19 5.67 -15.47 -24.37
C ARG A 19 4.20 -15.12 -24.56
N LEU A 20 3.48 -14.93 -23.45
CA LEU A 20 2.10 -14.47 -23.44
C LEU A 20 2.08 -12.98 -23.09
N ARG A 21 1.58 -12.14 -24.00
CA ARG A 21 1.38 -10.71 -23.74
C ARG A 21 -0.07 -10.49 -23.30
N VAL A 22 -0.25 -9.85 -22.16
CA VAL A 22 -1.57 -9.53 -21.56
C VAL A 22 -1.66 -8.03 -21.32
N THR A 23 -2.86 -7.52 -21.09
CA THR A 23 -3.04 -6.12 -20.70
C THR A 23 -2.63 -5.89 -19.24
N GLU A 24 -2.35 -4.64 -18.86
CA GLU A 24 -2.06 -4.30 -17.45
C GLU A 24 -3.21 -4.70 -16.52
N ASP A 25 -4.46 -4.44 -16.90
CA ASP A 25 -5.63 -4.78 -16.08
C ASP A 25 -5.77 -6.30 -15.86
N GLN A 26 -5.39 -7.09 -16.86
CA GLN A 26 -5.37 -8.55 -16.73
C GLN A 26 -4.21 -9.02 -15.87
N TRP A 27 -3.02 -8.45 -16.03
CA TRP A 27 -1.86 -8.78 -15.22
C TRP A 27 -2.07 -8.41 -13.75
N HIS A 28 -2.70 -7.26 -13.49
CA HIS A 28 -2.83 -6.68 -12.16
C HIS A 28 -4.08 -7.12 -11.38
N ASN A 29 -4.61 -8.30 -11.71
CA ASN A 29 -5.75 -8.90 -11.04
C ASN A 29 -5.31 -10.23 -10.42
N SER A 30 -5.28 -10.31 -9.08
CA SER A 30 -4.90 -11.52 -8.34
C SER A 30 -5.83 -12.72 -8.58
N GLN A 31 -7.05 -12.48 -9.08
CA GLN A 31 -7.97 -13.56 -9.46
C GLN A 31 -7.56 -14.23 -10.78
N ASN A 32 -6.72 -13.57 -11.58
CA ASN A 32 -6.25 -14.14 -12.84
C ASN A 32 -5.08 -15.11 -12.58
N ARG A 33 -5.19 -16.29 -13.17
CA ARG A 33 -4.17 -17.34 -13.14
C ARG A 33 -3.66 -17.62 -14.54
N PHE A 34 -2.36 -17.40 -14.76
CA PHE A 34 -1.70 -17.65 -16.03
C PHE A 34 -0.98 -18.99 -15.97
N GLN A 35 -1.39 -19.95 -16.79
CA GLN A 35 -0.82 -21.30 -16.81
C GLN A 35 -0.09 -21.57 -18.12
N CYS A 36 1.13 -22.06 -18.01
CA CYS A 36 1.89 -22.65 -19.10
C CYS A 36 1.81 -24.17 -18.99
N SER A 37 1.30 -24.82 -20.02
CA SER A 37 1.14 -26.27 -20.09
C SER A 37 1.89 -26.80 -21.30
N VAL A 38 2.65 -27.87 -21.10
CA VAL A 38 3.46 -28.51 -22.14
C VAL A 38 3.11 -29.99 -22.17
N THR A 39 2.75 -30.47 -23.35
CA THR A 39 2.62 -31.90 -23.64
C THR A 39 3.73 -32.30 -24.58
N PHE A 40 4.48 -33.35 -24.26
CA PHE A 40 5.53 -33.87 -25.13
C PHE A 40 5.52 -35.38 -25.14
N TYR A 41 5.92 -35.96 -26.27
CA TYR A 41 6.04 -37.41 -26.42
C TYR A 41 7.41 -37.87 -25.91
N ASN A 42 7.42 -38.85 -25.01
CA ASN A 42 8.66 -39.36 -24.40
C ASN A 42 9.22 -40.63 -25.10
N GLY A 43 8.62 -41.06 -26.22
CA GLY A 43 8.99 -42.30 -26.91
C GLY A 43 8.07 -43.49 -26.59
N LYS A 44 7.17 -43.36 -25.61
CA LYS A 44 6.13 -44.36 -25.29
C LYS A 44 4.76 -43.71 -25.18
N THR A 45 4.68 -42.66 -24.38
CA THR A 45 3.44 -41.95 -24.05
C THR A 45 3.64 -40.43 -24.15
N ASN A 46 2.53 -39.71 -24.14
CA ASN A 46 2.55 -38.27 -23.98
C ASN A 46 2.60 -37.93 -22.49
N ASP A 47 3.64 -37.18 -22.10
CA ASP A 47 3.79 -36.63 -20.77
C ASP A 47 3.25 -35.20 -20.74
N PHE A 48 2.73 -34.80 -19.58
CA PHE A 48 2.15 -33.49 -19.34
C PHE A 48 2.85 -32.81 -18.16
N VAL A 49 3.28 -31.56 -18.38
CA VAL A 49 3.87 -30.72 -17.34
C VAL A 49 3.20 -29.35 -17.40
N SER A 50 2.87 -28.77 -16.25
CA SER A 50 2.34 -27.41 -16.19
C SER A 50 2.92 -26.61 -15.04
N ALA A 51 3.04 -25.31 -15.25
CA ALA A 51 3.42 -24.32 -14.27
C ALA A 51 2.47 -23.13 -14.37
N ALA A 52 2.20 -22.47 -13.25
CA ALA A 52 1.30 -21.32 -13.24
C ALA A 52 1.80 -20.21 -12.33
N ILE A 53 1.45 -18.99 -12.70
CA ILE A 53 1.68 -17.77 -11.92
C ILE A 53 0.34 -17.06 -11.72
N GLN A 54 0.20 -16.34 -10.61
CA GLN A 54 -0.96 -15.48 -10.38
C GLN A 54 -0.66 -14.06 -10.86
N GLY A 55 -1.71 -13.34 -11.25
CA GLY A 55 -1.62 -11.91 -11.50
C GLY A 55 -1.14 -11.17 -10.26
N ASP A 56 -0.36 -10.13 -10.48
CA ASP A 56 0.16 -9.31 -9.40
C ASP A 56 -0.97 -8.45 -8.83
N GLN A 57 -1.16 -8.45 -7.52
CA GLN A 57 -2.01 -7.43 -6.93
C GLN A 57 -1.18 -6.15 -6.98
N ARG A 58 -1.51 -5.18 -7.85
CA ARG A 58 -0.94 -3.83 -7.68
C ARG A 58 -1.11 -3.48 -6.22
N CYS A 59 -0.10 -2.84 -5.62
CA CYS A 59 -0.28 -1.98 -4.45
C CYS A 59 -1.20 -0.82 -4.85
N ARG A 60 -2.45 -1.11 -5.21
CA ARG A 60 -3.54 -0.19 -5.05
C ARG A 60 -3.58 -0.06 -3.55
N MET A 61 -3.23 1.12 -3.05
CA MET A 61 -3.64 1.53 -1.72
C MET A 61 -5.15 1.35 -1.69
N THR A 62 -5.61 0.16 -1.29
CA THR A 62 -7.00 -0.10 -1.00
C THR A 62 -7.32 0.92 0.08
N ALA A 63 -8.46 1.61 -0.03
CA ALA A 63 -8.89 2.59 0.98
C ALA A 63 -8.93 2.01 2.42
N GLU A 64 -8.73 0.70 2.56
CA GLU A 64 -8.61 -0.06 3.79
C GLU A 64 -7.23 0.07 4.49
N GLU A 65 -6.14 0.39 3.79
CA GLU A 65 -4.84 0.73 4.42
C GLU A 65 -4.79 2.17 4.95
N ASN A 66 -5.85 2.96 4.74
CA ASN A 66 -5.93 4.33 5.23
C ASN A 66 -6.41 4.41 6.69
N LYS A 67 -6.75 3.30 7.34
CA LYS A 67 -7.19 3.32 8.75
C LYS A 67 -6.06 3.70 9.73
N TRP A 68 -4.79 3.58 9.34
CA TRP A 68 -3.69 4.02 10.20
C TRP A 68 -3.49 5.55 10.19
N SER A 69 -3.97 6.24 9.16
CA SER A 69 -3.79 7.70 8.99
C SER A 69 -5.05 8.52 9.36
N GLY A 70 -6.08 7.91 9.95
CA GLY A 70 -7.26 8.64 10.44
C GLY A 70 -7.00 9.43 11.74
N ASN A 71 -6.09 8.95 12.58
CA ASN A 71 -5.90 9.49 13.94
C ASN A 71 -5.00 10.74 13.99
N ALA A 72 -4.22 11.03 12.94
CA ALA A 72 -3.30 12.16 12.95
C ALA A 72 -4.04 13.52 12.85
N ALA A 73 -5.13 13.56 12.08
CA ALA A 73 -5.97 14.74 11.97
C ALA A 73 -6.81 14.97 13.23
N GLU A 74 -7.31 13.91 13.85
CA GLU A 74 -8.13 13.99 15.07
C GLU A 74 -7.31 14.47 16.29
N LEU A 75 -6.06 14.03 16.41
CA LEU A 75 -5.12 14.52 17.43
C LEU A 75 -4.83 16.02 17.28
N SER A 76 -4.79 16.54 16.05
CA SER A 76 -4.51 17.97 15.80
C SER A 76 -5.61 18.89 16.35
N TYR A 77 -6.88 18.48 16.22
CA TYR A 77 -8.02 19.26 16.70
C TYR A 77 -8.05 19.35 18.24
N ILE A 78 -7.80 18.23 18.91
CA ILE A 78 -7.75 18.17 20.38
C ILE A 78 -6.62 19.05 20.93
N LEU A 79 -5.43 19.03 20.31
CA LEU A 79 -4.31 19.87 20.72
C LEU A 79 -4.58 21.37 20.59
N VAL A 80 -5.24 21.80 19.51
CA VAL A 80 -5.62 23.21 19.30
C VAL A 80 -6.63 23.66 20.35
N LEU A 81 -7.62 22.82 20.67
CA LEU A 81 -8.61 23.12 21.71
C LEU A 81 -7.97 23.26 23.10
N VAL A 82 -7.13 22.31 23.51
CA VAL A 82 -6.43 22.37 24.80
C VAL A 82 -5.53 23.61 24.88
N LYS A 83 -4.78 23.90 23.82
CA LYS A 83 -3.94 25.10 23.74
C LYS A 83 -4.77 26.37 23.91
N SER A 84 -5.90 26.49 23.21
CA SER A 84 -6.78 27.66 23.28
C SER A 84 -7.40 27.85 24.68
N ALA A 85 -7.81 26.76 25.33
CA ALA A 85 -8.39 26.79 26.68
C ALA A 85 -7.37 27.26 27.74
N LEU A 86 -6.12 26.79 27.66
CA LEU A 86 -5.04 27.22 28.55
C LEU A 86 -4.74 28.71 28.41
N PHE A 87 -4.68 29.22 27.17
CA PHE A 87 -4.48 30.65 26.93
C PHE A 87 -5.66 31.48 27.45
N GLY A 88 -6.90 31.01 27.27
CA GLY A 88 -8.08 31.66 27.83
C GLY A 88 -8.02 31.76 29.36
N ALA A 89 -7.72 30.66 30.05
CA ALA A 89 -7.59 30.62 31.51
C ALA A 89 -6.43 31.48 32.04
N PHE A 90 -5.31 31.51 31.31
CA PHE A 90 -4.16 32.34 31.66
C PHE A 90 -4.51 33.83 31.58
N LEU A 91 -5.13 34.26 30.46
CA LEU A 91 -5.51 35.66 30.26
C LEU A 91 -6.58 36.10 31.24
N THR A 92 -7.59 35.27 31.55
CA THR A 92 -8.62 35.62 32.54
C THR A 92 -8.03 35.78 33.93
N THR A 93 -7.17 34.86 34.36
CA THR A 93 -6.47 34.95 35.65
C THR A 93 -5.55 36.19 35.71
N PHE A 94 -4.82 36.46 34.62
CA PHE A 94 -3.92 37.60 34.51
C PHE A 94 -4.69 38.94 34.60
N VAL A 95 -5.79 39.07 33.86
CA VAL A 95 -6.67 40.26 33.93
C VAL A 95 -7.31 40.39 35.31
N PHE A 96 -7.72 39.30 35.96
CA PHE A 96 -8.31 39.34 37.30
C PHE A 96 -7.29 39.78 38.35
N LYS A 97 -6.03 39.31 38.23
CA LYS A 97 -4.92 39.77 39.06
C LYS A 97 -4.64 41.26 38.86
N LEU A 98 -4.59 41.74 37.61
CA LEU A 98 -4.41 43.17 37.30
C LEU A 98 -5.56 44.05 37.80
N LYS A 99 -6.82 43.61 37.63
CA LYS A 99 -8.00 44.31 38.18
C LYS A 99 -8.01 44.31 39.72
N GLY A 100 -7.58 43.21 40.35
CA GLY A 100 -7.42 43.12 41.81
C GLY A 100 -6.37 44.08 42.35
N THR A 101 -5.29 44.32 41.60
CA THR A 101 -4.28 45.35 41.95
C THR A 101 -4.78 46.77 41.71
N GLY A 102 -5.65 47.00 40.72
CA GLY A 102 -6.29 48.30 40.49
C GLY A 102 -7.37 48.67 41.52
N LEU A 103 -8.07 47.69 42.11
CA LEU A 103 -9.06 47.91 43.17
C LEU A 103 -8.43 48.09 44.57
N ALA A 104 -7.17 47.68 44.77
CA ALA A 104 -6.41 47.93 46.00
C ALA A 104 -5.86 49.37 46.10
N GLN A 105 -6.12 50.24 45.12
CA GLN A 105 -5.68 51.65 45.08
C GLN A 105 -6.82 52.67 45.20
N PHE A 106 -8.08 52.24 45.35
CA PHE A 106 -9.23 53.14 45.56
C PHE A 106 -10.05 52.73 46.78
N GLY A 107 -9.38 52.62 47.92
CA GLY A 107 -9.98 52.36 49.22
C GLY A 107 -9.18 53.01 50.33
N ASN A 108 -9.13 54.35 50.30
CA ASN A 108 -8.81 55.23 51.42
C ASN A 108 -9.86 56.33 51.44
#